data_AF-A0A822ESZ9-F1
#
_entry.id   AF-A0A822ESZ9-F1
#
_cell.length_a   1.000
_cell.length_b   1.000
_cell.length_c   1.000
_cell.angle_alpha   90.00
_cell.angle_beta   90.00
_cell.angle_gamma   90.00
#
_symmetry.space_group_name_H-M   'P 1'
#
loop_
_entity.id
_entity.type
_entity.pdbx_description
1 polymer ?
#
loop_
_entity_poly.entity_id
_entity_poly.type
_entity_poly.pdbx_seq_one_letter_code
_entity_poly.pdbx_strand_id
1 'polypeptide(L)'
;MKIVAATCNDRVRNGGEIGIDCDGPCVKRCNGGACRSADHCWSGVCGTNQTCLAATCNDRVRNGGEIGIDCDGPCVKRCYGRACSLPDDCWSGVCGSNRTCLAATCNDRVRNGGEIGIDCDGPCVKRCTGRACSSPDHCWSGVCGTNRTCSAASCNDGVRNGGEIGIDCDAPCLKRCNGRACSSPDDCWSGVCVAGQICS
;
A
#
# COMPACT_ATOMS: atom_id res chain seq x y z
N MET A 1 -22.93 -3.55 45.43
CA MET A 1 -21.91 -4.06 44.48
C MET A 1 -22.63 -4.83 43.39
N LYS A 2 -22.55 -4.40 42.12
CA LYS A 2 -23.07 -5.20 41.00
C LYS A 2 -22.07 -6.32 40.75
N ILE A 3 -22.49 -7.57 40.91
CA ILE A 3 -21.73 -8.72 40.44
C ILE A 3 -21.90 -8.73 38.93
N VAL A 4 -20.86 -8.31 38.20
CA VAL A 4 -20.81 -8.48 36.75
C VAL A 4 -20.44 -9.93 36.51
N ALA A 5 -21.27 -10.65 35.74
CA ALA A 5 -20.98 -12.03 35.37
C ALA A 5 -19.71 -12.06 34.51
N ALA A 6 -18.83 -13.03 34.79
CA ALA A 6 -17.64 -13.27 33.98
C ALA A 6 -18.03 -13.59 32.53
N THR A 7 -17.41 -12.91 31.58
CA THR A 7 -17.62 -13.14 30.14
C THR A 7 -16.30 -13.10 29.40
N CYS A 8 -16.14 -13.94 28.38
CA CYS A 8 -14.91 -14.03 27.56
C CYS A 8 -14.69 -12.84 26.59
N ASN A 9 -15.08 -11.63 26.99
CA ASN A 9 -14.94 -10.38 26.25
C ASN A 9 -15.14 -9.12 27.13
N ASP A 10 -14.98 -9.22 28.45
CA ASP A 10 -15.13 -8.09 29.38
C ASP A 10 -13.81 -7.35 29.65
N ARG A 11 -12.71 -7.77 29.03
CA ARG A 11 -11.36 -7.22 29.12
C ARG A 11 -10.76 -7.32 30.53
N VAL A 12 -11.27 -8.22 31.36
CA VAL A 12 -10.69 -8.50 32.68
C VAL A 12 -10.47 -10.00 32.85
N ARG A 13 -9.34 -10.40 33.43
CA ARG A 13 -9.09 -11.81 33.73
C ARG A 13 -9.94 -12.22 34.94
N ASN A 14 -11.04 -12.92 34.71
CA ASN A 14 -11.92 -13.43 35.77
C ASN A 14 -12.44 -14.84 35.40
N GLY A 15 -13.45 -15.36 36.11
CA GLY A 15 -14.20 -16.55 35.67
C GLY A 15 -13.45 -17.89 35.52
N GLY A 16 -12.16 -17.97 35.84
CA GLY A 16 -11.31 -19.15 35.58
C GLY A 16 -10.45 -19.07 34.31
N GLU A 17 -10.36 -17.89 33.70
CA GLU A 17 -9.54 -17.65 32.50
C GLU A 17 -8.03 -17.73 32.79
N ILE A 18 -7.27 -18.20 31.78
CA ILE A 18 -5.81 -18.26 31.87
C ILE A 18 -5.19 -16.95 31.42
N GLY A 19 -5.70 -16.32 30.36
CA GLY A 19 -5.39 -14.94 29.98
C GLY A 19 -6.58 -14.01 30.21
N ILE A 20 -6.49 -12.75 29.76
CA ILE A 20 -7.65 -11.85 29.75
C ILE A 20 -8.58 -12.31 28.62
N ASP A 21 -9.83 -12.69 28.94
CA ASP A 21 -10.85 -13.15 27.99
C ASP A 21 -10.46 -14.39 27.15
N CYS A 22 -9.49 -15.19 27.58
CA CYS A 22 -8.99 -16.33 26.79
C CYS A 22 -8.52 -17.53 27.62
N ASP A 23 -8.61 -18.71 27.00
CA ASP A 23 -8.38 -20.02 27.58
C ASP A 23 -9.24 -20.32 28.84
N GLY A 24 -9.01 -21.49 29.46
CA GLY A 24 -9.83 -21.97 30.57
C GLY A 24 -11.28 -22.23 30.12
N PRO A 25 -12.29 -21.50 30.64
CA PRO A 25 -13.68 -21.60 30.19
C PRO A 25 -13.94 -20.97 28.81
N CYS A 26 -13.01 -20.17 28.29
CA CYS A 26 -13.19 -19.47 27.03
C CYS A 26 -12.82 -20.32 25.81
N VAL A 27 -13.65 -20.24 24.76
CA VAL A 27 -13.47 -20.98 23.50
C VAL A 27 -12.22 -20.51 22.76
N LYS A 28 -11.93 -19.21 22.81
CA LYS A 28 -10.75 -18.62 22.18
C LYS A 28 -9.51 -18.82 23.04
N ARG A 29 -8.42 -19.20 22.39
CA ARG A 29 -7.10 -19.45 22.97
C ARG A 29 -6.30 -18.16 23.09
N CYS A 30 -5.46 -18.10 24.11
CA CYS A 30 -4.46 -17.05 24.26
C CYS A 30 -3.28 -17.27 23.29
N ASN A 31 -2.38 -16.29 23.22
CA ASN A 31 -1.16 -16.38 22.41
C ASN A 31 -0.34 -17.63 22.79
N GLY A 32 0.19 -18.33 21.79
CA GLY A 32 0.90 -19.60 21.93
C GLY A 32 0.01 -20.84 21.97
N GLY A 33 -1.31 -20.69 22.13
CA GLY A 33 -2.26 -21.82 22.06
C GLY A 33 -2.37 -22.41 20.65
N ALA A 34 -2.66 -23.70 20.54
CA ALA A 34 -2.84 -24.36 19.25
C ALA A 34 -4.12 -23.89 18.53
N CYS A 35 -4.03 -23.67 17.22
CA CYS A 35 -5.13 -23.20 16.39
C CYS A 35 -5.17 -23.90 15.03
N ARG A 36 -6.34 -23.91 14.39
CA ARG A 36 -6.54 -24.39 13.01
C ARG A 36 -7.06 -23.28 12.09
N SER A 37 -7.69 -22.27 12.67
CA SER A 37 -8.18 -21.07 12.01
C SER A 37 -8.08 -19.87 12.95
N ALA A 38 -8.20 -18.67 12.39
CA ALA A 38 -8.21 -17.39 13.11
C ALA A 38 -9.22 -17.35 14.27
N ASP A 39 -10.40 -17.93 14.09
CA ASP A 39 -11.49 -17.87 15.07
C ASP A 39 -11.19 -18.61 16.39
N HIS A 40 -10.16 -19.47 16.39
CA HIS A 40 -9.71 -20.16 17.59
C HIS A 40 -8.85 -19.26 18.49
N CYS A 41 -8.37 -18.13 17.99
CA CYS A 41 -7.44 -17.26 18.69
C CYS A 41 -8.14 -16.01 19.17
N TRP A 42 -7.82 -15.57 20.39
CA TRP A 42 -8.32 -14.30 20.93
C TRP A 42 -7.90 -13.11 20.06
N SER A 43 -6.66 -13.12 19.57
CA SER A 43 -6.16 -12.14 18.60
C SER A 43 -6.84 -12.21 17.22
N GLY A 44 -7.53 -13.30 16.91
CA GLY A 44 -8.01 -13.55 15.54
C GLY A 44 -6.89 -13.92 14.57
N VAL A 45 -5.67 -14.24 15.05
CA VAL A 45 -4.53 -14.58 14.18
C VAL A 45 -4.00 -15.97 14.52
N CYS A 46 -4.18 -16.90 13.59
CA CYS A 46 -3.58 -18.22 13.64
C CYS A 46 -2.36 -18.29 12.71
N GLY A 47 -1.17 -18.42 13.29
CA GLY A 47 0.08 -18.45 12.54
C GLY A 47 0.25 -19.74 11.71
N THR A 48 1.20 -19.71 10.78
CA THR A 48 1.53 -20.87 9.91
C THR A 48 1.97 -22.10 10.70
N ASN A 49 2.52 -21.90 11.90
CA ASN A 49 2.91 -22.97 12.82
C ASN A 49 1.72 -23.52 13.64
N GLN A 50 0.47 -23.19 13.26
CA GLN A 50 -0.74 -23.62 13.96
C GLN A 50 -0.80 -23.15 15.42
N THR A 51 -0.26 -21.95 15.68
CA THR A 51 -0.28 -21.32 17.00
C THR A 51 -0.88 -19.93 16.94
N CYS A 52 -1.62 -19.55 17.98
CA CYS A 52 -2.19 -18.23 18.12
C CYS A 52 -1.07 -17.20 18.29
N LEU A 53 -1.06 -16.20 17.42
CA LEU A 53 -0.09 -15.11 17.47
C LEU A 53 -0.66 -13.93 18.26
N ALA A 54 0.22 -13.12 18.83
CA ALA A 54 -0.18 -11.84 19.40
C ALA A 54 -0.72 -10.91 18.30
N ALA A 55 -1.67 -10.06 18.68
CA ALA A 55 -2.11 -8.93 17.88
C ALA A 55 -0.94 -8.01 17.51
N THR A 56 -0.82 -7.59 16.26
CA THR A 56 0.18 -6.62 15.81
C THR A 56 -0.44 -5.58 14.88
N CYS A 57 0.15 -4.38 14.83
CA CYS A 57 -0.33 -3.25 14.02
C CYS A 57 -0.08 -3.40 12.50
N ASN A 58 -0.05 -4.64 12.00
CA ASN A 58 0.20 -5.00 10.61
C ASN A 58 -0.22 -6.45 10.30
N ASP A 59 -1.09 -7.04 11.12
CA ASP A 59 -1.60 -8.41 10.92
C ASP A 59 -2.88 -8.47 10.08
N ARG A 60 -3.40 -7.31 9.65
CA ARG A 60 -4.60 -7.12 8.82
C ARG A 60 -5.90 -7.50 9.51
N VAL A 61 -5.89 -7.59 10.84
CA VAL A 61 -7.06 -7.90 11.65
C VAL A 61 -7.27 -6.78 12.65
N ARG A 62 -8.50 -6.25 12.76
CA ARG A 62 -8.83 -5.31 13.83
C ARG A 62 -8.89 -6.05 15.17
N ASN A 63 -7.80 -6.04 15.92
CA ASN A 63 -7.66 -6.73 17.20
C ASN A 63 -6.87 -5.84 18.19
N GLY A 64 -6.39 -6.39 19.32
CA GLY A 64 -5.39 -5.72 20.18
C GLY A 64 -5.79 -4.39 20.85
N GLY A 65 -7.00 -3.87 20.62
CA GLY A 65 -7.43 -2.53 21.05
C GLY A 65 -7.45 -1.48 19.93
N GLU A 66 -7.23 -1.86 18.68
CA GLU A 66 -7.24 -0.97 17.53
C GLU A 66 -8.61 -0.34 17.23
N ILE A 67 -8.59 0.88 16.67
CA ILE A 67 -9.82 1.57 16.26
C ILE A 67 -10.15 1.28 14.80
N GLY A 68 -9.16 1.24 13.91
CA GLY A 68 -9.28 0.69 12.57
C GLY A 68 -8.54 -0.66 12.47
N ILE A 69 -8.46 -1.23 11.27
CA ILE A 69 -7.59 -2.40 11.03
C ILE A 69 -6.14 -1.90 11.03
N ASP A 70 -5.28 -2.44 11.89
CA ASP A 70 -3.85 -2.11 11.99
C ASP A 70 -3.53 -0.62 12.29
N CYS A 71 -4.50 0.15 12.78
CA CYS A 71 -4.34 1.59 12.96
C CYS A 71 -5.12 2.17 14.15
N ASP A 72 -4.59 3.28 14.67
CA ASP A 72 -5.04 3.97 15.88
C ASP A 72 -5.04 3.08 17.15
N GLY A 73 -5.51 3.64 18.28
CA GLY A 73 -5.53 2.95 19.56
C GLY A 73 -4.09 2.69 20.06
N PRO A 74 -3.67 1.42 20.23
CA PRO A 74 -2.29 1.09 20.57
C PRO A 74 -1.31 1.25 19.40
N CYS A 75 -1.80 1.40 18.16
CA CYS A 75 -0.95 1.50 16.99
C CYS A 75 -0.50 2.94 16.71
N VAL A 76 0.78 3.09 16.36
CA VAL A 76 1.40 4.39 16.06
C VAL A 76 0.83 5.01 14.80
N LYS A 77 0.58 4.18 13.77
CA LYS A 77 0.01 4.63 12.50
C LYS A 77 -1.47 4.94 12.64
N ARG A 78 -1.87 6.02 12.00
CA ARG A 78 -3.21 6.59 12.09
C ARG A 78 -4.09 6.16 10.93
N CYS A 79 -5.37 5.97 11.21
CA CYS A 79 -6.34 5.63 10.18
C CYS A 79 -6.67 6.84 9.28
N TYR A 80 -7.37 6.57 8.17
CA TYR A 80 -7.91 7.59 7.26
C TYR A 80 -8.65 8.72 8.01
N GLY A 81 -8.45 9.96 7.56
CA GLY A 81 -9.10 11.16 8.10
C GLY A 81 -8.47 11.71 9.39
N ARG A 82 -7.51 11.01 10.00
CA ARG A 82 -6.77 11.50 11.17
C ARG A 82 -5.73 12.53 10.76
N ALA A 83 -5.43 13.45 11.67
CA ALA A 83 -4.35 14.42 11.47
C ALA A 83 -2.98 13.74 11.35
N CYS A 84 -2.13 14.22 10.45
CA CYS A 84 -0.78 13.71 10.20
C CYS A 84 0.20 14.84 9.96
N SER A 85 1.48 14.54 10.20
CA SER A 85 2.60 15.43 9.92
C SER A 85 3.53 14.93 8.83
N LEU A 86 3.71 13.62 8.77
CA LEU A 86 4.52 12.93 7.78
C LEU A 86 3.71 11.80 7.14
N PRO A 87 4.08 11.35 5.93
CA PRO A 87 3.46 10.19 5.29
C PRO A 87 3.46 8.95 6.20
N ASP A 88 4.54 8.74 6.96
CA ASP A 88 4.70 7.59 7.87
C ASP A 88 3.77 7.60 9.09
N ASP A 89 3.15 8.75 9.41
CA ASP A 89 2.13 8.82 10.46
C ASP A 89 0.85 8.08 10.05
N CYS A 90 0.64 7.91 8.75
CA CYS A 90 -0.58 7.34 8.19
C CYS A 90 -0.39 5.86 7.90
N TRP A 91 -1.43 5.06 8.20
CA TRP A 91 -1.46 3.66 7.83
C TRP A 91 -1.29 3.45 6.32
N SER A 92 -1.91 4.31 5.52
CA SER A 92 -1.77 4.35 4.06
C SER A 92 -0.38 4.78 3.59
N GLY A 93 0.45 5.37 4.45
CA GLY A 93 1.68 6.03 4.03
C GLY A 93 1.45 7.32 3.25
N VAL A 94 0.24 7.91 3.29
CA VAL A 94 -0.11 9.13 2.54
C VAL A 94 -0.70 10.18 3.47
N CYS A 95 0.06 11.26 3.68
CA CYS A 95 -0.39 12.45 4.40
C CYS A 95 -0.73 13.56 3.39
N GLY A 96 -2.01 13.92 3.32
CA GLY A 96 -2.51 14.91 2.37
C GLY A 96 -2.05 16.34 2.70
N SER A 97 -2.22 17.25 1.73
CA SER A 97 -1.87 18.67 1.88
C SER A 97 -2.65 19.36 3.00
N ASN A 98 -3.85 18.88 3.31
CA ASN A 98 -4.68 19.33 4.43
C ASN A 98 -4.24 18.75 5.79
N ARG A 99 -3.07 18.09 5.87
CA ARG A 99 -2.54 17.46 7.09
C ARG A 99 -3.43 16.35 7.63
N THR A 100 -4.09 15.61 6.74
CA THR A 100 -4.89 14.42 7.11
C THR A 100 -4.48 13.18 6.34
N CYS A 101 -4.59 12.02 6.97
CA CYS A 101 -4.30 10.75 6.35
C CYS A 101 -5.31 10.45 5.24
N LEU A 102 -4.81 10.22 4.03
CA LEU A 102 -5.63 9.87 2.88
C LEU A 102 -5.78 8.34 2.78
N ALA A 103 -6.84 7.89 2.12
CA ALA A 103 -7.01 6.48 1.82
C ALA A 103 -5.98 6.05 0.79
N ALA A 104 -5.56 4.79 0.84
CA ALA A 104 -4.77 4.16 -0.20
C ALA A 104 -5.51 4.21 -1.55
N THR A 105 -4.82 4.58 -2.63
CA THR A 105 -5.39 4.63 -3.98
C THR A 105 -4.39 4.12 -5.01
N CYS A 106 -4.88 3.57 -6.11
CA CYS A 106 -4.06 3.02 -7.21
C CYS A 106 -3.36 4.08 -8.08
N ASN A 107 -3.04 5.24 -7.52
CA ASN A 107 -2.38 6.36 -8.18
C ASN A 107 -1.79 7.37 -7.18
N ASP A 108 -1.53 6.95 -5.94
CA ASP A 108 -0.92 7.79 -4.90
C ASP A 108 0.61 7.69 -4.84
N ARG A 109 1.21 6.85 -5.71
CA ARG A 109 2.66 6.62 -5.84
C ARG A 109 3.28 5.95 -4.62
N VAL A 110 2.48 5.31 -3.78
CA VAL A 110 2.93 4.57 -2.60
C VAL A 110 2.41 3.15 -2.69
N ARG A 111 3.28 2.15 -2.51
CA ARG A 111 2.83 0.76 -2.40
C ARG A 111 2.09 0.54 -1.09
N ASN A 112 0.77 0.64 -1.11
CA ASN A 112 -0.09 0.51 0.07
C ASN A 112 -1.36 -0.29 -0.27
N GLY A 113 -2.37 -0.32 0.61
CA GLY A 113 -3.72 -0.83 0.28
C GLY A 113 -3.85 -2.31 -0.12
N GLY A 114 -2.77 -3.10 -0.12
CA GLY A 114 -2.75 -4.47 -0.63
C GLY A 114 -2.13 -4.64 -2.03
N GLU A 115 -1.52 -3.59 -2.57
CA GLU A 115 -0.85 -3.62 -3.88
C GLU A 115 0.39 -4.53 -3.93
N ILE A 116 0.65 -5.11 -5.10
CA ILE A 116 1.84 -5.95 -5.33
C ILE A 116 3.02 -5.11 -5.83
N GLY A 117 2.77 -4.10 -6.68
CA GLY A 117 3.74 -3.06 -7.02
C GLY A 117 3.25 -1.70 -6.55
N ILE A 118 3.98 -0.62 -6.84
CA ILE A 118 3.47 0.74 -6.57
C ILE A 118 2.31 1.02 -7.52
N ASP A 119 1.11 1.31 -7.00
CA ASP A 119 -0.10 1.63 -7.76
C ASP A 119 -0.56 0.54 -8.76
N CYS A 120 -0.16 -0.73 -8.56
CA CYS A 120 -0.50 -1.81 -9.49
C CYS A 120 -0.65 -3.19 -8.86
N ASP A 121 -1.42 -4.03 -9.55
CA ASP A 121 -1.84 -5.37 -9.12
C ASP A 121 -2.59 -5.37 -7.77
N GLY A 122 -2.97 -6.56 -7.27
CA GLY A 122 -3.71 -6.70 -6.02
C GLY A 122 -5.12 -6.11 -6.16
N PRO A 123 -5.49 -5.08 -5.38
CA PRO A 123 -6.77 -4.39 -5.53
C PRO A 123 -6.84 -3.48 -6.77
N CYS A 124 -5.70 -3.17 -7.40
CA CYS A 124 -5.64 -2.26 -8.54
C CYS A 124 -5.92 -2.97 -9.86
N VAL A 125 -6.69 -2.29 -10.73
CA VAL A 125 -7.09 -2.83 -12.05
C VAL A 125 -5.89 -2.92 -12.99
N LYS A 126 -4.99 -1.94 -12.92
CA LYS A 126 -3.78 -1.89 -13.74
C LYS A 126 -2.74 -2.86 -13.19
N ARG A 127 -2.07 -3.55 -14.10
CA ARG A 127 -1.09 -4.59 -13.82
C ARG A 127 0.32 -4.05 -13.82
N CYS A 128 1.17 -4.62 -12.99
CA CYS A 128 2.59 -4.26 -12.96
C CYS A 128 3.35 -4.81 -14.17
N THR A 129 4.57 -4.30 -14.40
CA THR A 129 5.49 -4.79 -15.42
C THR A 129 5.67 -6.31 -15.38
N GLY A 130 5.73 -6.96 -16.54
CA GLY A 130 5.90 -8.40 -16.71
C GLY A 130 4.60 -9.22 -16.61
N ARG A 131 3.47 -8.61 -16.21
CA ARG A 131 2.17 -9.28 -16.18
C ARG A 131 1.56 -9.38 -17.56
N ALA A 132 0.81 -10.45 -17.82
CA ALA A 132 0.09 -10.61 -19.08
C ALA A 132 -0.91 -9.45 -19.31
N CYS A 133 -1.04 -8.98 -20.54
CA CYS A 133 -1.94 -7.90 -20.94
C CYS A 133 -2.61 -8.21 -22.27
N SER A 134 -3.75 -7.56 -22.51
CA SER A 134 -4.46 -7.64 -23.79
C SER A 134 -4.50 -6.34 -24.56
N SER A 135 -4.39 -5.22 -23.85
CA SER A 135 -4.31 -3.88 -24.37
C SER A 135 -3.39 -3.03 -23.46
N PRO A 136 -2.92 -1.87 -23.94
CA PRO A 136 -2.11 -0.94 -23.15
C PRO A 136 -2.77 -0.50 -21.84
N ASP A 137 -4.09 -0.32 -21.82
CA ASP A 137 -4.86 0.14 -20.65
C ASP A 137 -4.82 -0.84 -19.47
N HIS A 138 -4.47 -2.10 -19.71
CA HIS A 138 -4.33 -3.10 -18.66
C HIS A 138 -3.03 -2.91 -17.85
N CYS A 139 -2.06 -2.20 -18.39
CA CYS A 139 -0.75 -2.04 -17.80
C CYS A 139 -0.67 -0.72 -17.05
N TRP A 140 0.04 -0.70 -15.92
CA TRP A 140 0.41 0.55 -15.26
C TRP A 140 0.99 1.48 -16.32
N SER A 141 2.10 1.06 -16.92
CA SER A 141 2.89 1.81 -17.91
C SER A 141 2.10 2.35 -19.10
N GLY A 142 0.89 1.83 -19.35
CA GLY A 142 0.19 2.12 -20.59
C GLY A 142 0.89 1.49 -21.80
N VAL A 143 1.72 0.46 -21.59
CA VAL A 143 2.43 -0.25 -22.68
C VAL A 143 2.24 -1.74 -22.52
N CYS A 144 1.52 -2.34 -23.47
CA CYS A 144 1.39 -3.79 -23.61
C CYS A 144 2.31 -4.24 -24.75
N GLY A 145 3.41 -4.92 -24.39
CA GLY A 145 4.42 -5.37 -25.33
C GLY A 145 3.90 -6.41 -26.33
N THR A 146 4.65 -6.61 -27.41
CA THR A 146 4.32 -7.58 -28.48
C THR A 146 4.21 -9.02 -27.97
N ASN A 147 4.92 -9.34 -26.89
CA ASN A 147 4.84 -10.62 -26.18
C ASN A 147 3.60 -10.74 -25.26
N ARG A 148 2.65 -9.81 -25.33
CA ARG A 148 1.42 -9.77 -24.53
C ARG A 148 1.71 -9.64 -23.03
N THR A 149 2.78 -8.92 -22.67
CA THR A 149 3.11 -8.59 -21.27
C THR A 149 3.32 -7.08 -21.10
N CYS A 150 3.03 -6.57 -19.91
CA CYS A 150 3.24 -5.17 -19.58
C CYS A 150 4.71 -4.83 -19.60
N SER A 151 5.10 -3.86 -20.43
CA SER A 151 6.47 -3.36 -20.49
C SER A 151 6.69 -2.31 -19.40
N ALA A 152 7.94 -2.13 -18.98
CA ALA A 152 8.30 -0.96 -18.17
C ALA A 152 8.14 0.31 -19.02
N ALA A 153 7.85 1.43 -18.34
CA ALA A 153 7.98 2.76 -18.93
C ALA A 153 9.39 2.97 -19.48
N SER A 154 9.52 3.57 -20.66
CA SER A 154 10.80 3.94 -21.24
C SER A 154 10.69 5.22 -22.05
N CYS A 155 11.79 5.98 -22.10
CA CYS A 155 11.91 7.26 -22.83
C CYS A 155 11.91 7.14 -24.36
N ASN A 156 11.23 6.15 -24.92
CA ASN A 156 11.07 5.89 -26.35
C ASN A 156 9.95 4.89 -26.65
N ASP A 157 8.95 4.78 -25.76
CA ASP A 157 7.81 3.88 -25.96
C ASP A 157 6.58 4.58 -26.59
N GLY A 158 6.66 5.89 -26.83
CA GLY A 158 5.60 6.67 -27.47
C GLY A 158 4.46 7.02 -26.52
N VAL A 159 4.59 6.78 -25.22
CA VAL A 159 3.55 6.98 -24.21
C VAL A 159 4.10 7.84 -23.09
N ARG A 160 3.38 8.92 -22.74
CA ARG A 160 3.73 9.71 -21.55
C ARG A 160 3.45 8.90 -20.27
N ASN A 161 4.48 8.26 -19.73
CA ASN A 161 4.41 7.41 -18.54
C ASN A 161 5.65 7.62 -17.66
N GLY A 162 5.89 6.78 -16.65
CA GLY A 162 7.17 6.77 -15.90
C GLY A 162 7.55 8.02 -15.11
N GLY A 163 6.71 9.07 -15.10
CA GLY A 163 6.99 10.38 -14.51
C GLY A 163 7.36 11.47 -15.52
N GLU A 164 7.32 11.19 -16.83
CA GLU A 164 7.67 12.11 -17.91
C GLU A 164 6.81 13.39 -17.94
N ILE A 165 7.43 14.51 -18.33
CA ILE A 165 6.72 15.78 -18.51
C ILE A 165 6.11 15.89 -19.92
N GLY A 166 6.79 15.39 -20.94
CA GLY A 166 6.21 15.19 -22.27
C GLY A 166 6.08 13.70 -22.60
N ILE A 167 5.79 13.36 -23.86
CA ILE A 167 5.87 11.97 -24.34
C ILE A 167 7.35 11.67 -24.60
N ASP A 168 7.92 10.68 -23.91
CA ASP A 168 9.32 10.22 -24.06
C ASP A 168 10.39 11.29 -23.76
N CYS A 169 10.04 12.39 -23.10
CA CYS A 169 10.93 13.53 -22.91
C CYS A 169 10.71 14.26 -21.59
N ASP A 170 11.77 14.98 -21.19
CA ASP A 170 11.98 15.59 -19.88
C ASP A 170 11.96 14.58 -18.72
N ALA A 171 12.31 15.03 -17.51
CA ALA A 171 12.48 14.20 -16.33
C ALA A 171 11.34 13.16 -16.18
N PRO A 172 11.67 11.85 -16.07
CA PRO A 172 13.00 11.28 -15.82
C PRO A 172 13.91 11.10 -17.04
N CYS A 173 13.45 11.41 -18.25
CA CYS A 173 14.21 11.24 -19.48
C CYS A 173 15.30 12.31 -19.65
N LEU A 174 16.43 11.89 -20.23
CA LEU A 174 17.58 12.77 -20.47
C LEU A 174 17.29 13.78 -21.58
N LYS A 175 16.56 13.34 -22.62
CA LYS A 175 16.21 14.18 -23.76
C LYS A 175 15.06 15.11 -23.41
N ARG A 176 15.18 16.36 -23.85
CA ARG A 176 14.27 17.45 -23.54
C ARG A 176 13.17 17.56 -24.58
N CYS A 177 11.98 17.96 -24.14
CA CYS A 177 10.87 18.23 -25.04
C CYS A 177 11.10 19.53 -25.84
N ASN A 178 10.35 19.71 -26.93
CA ASN A 178 10.35 20.95 -27.69
C ASN A 178 10.04 22.17 -26.81
N GLY A 179 10.73 23.29 -27.07
CA GLY A 179 10.63 24.53 -26.28
C GLY A 179 11.54 24.58 -25.05
N ARG A 180 12.30 23.52 -24.75
CA ARG A 180 13.30 23.51 -23.66
C ARG A 180 14.65 23.99 -24.15
N ALA A 181 15.43 24.58 -23.25
CA ALA A 181 16.78 25.01 -23.58
C ALA A 181 17.72 23.82 -23.89
N CYS A 182 18.60 23.96 -24.86
CA CYS A 182 19.57 22.96 -25.32
C CYS A 182 20.94 23.57 -25.65
N SER A 183 22.00 22.78 -25.49
CA SER A 183 23.37 23.14 -25.87
C SER A 183 23.82 22.43 -27.15
N SER A 184 23.22 21.26 -27.43
CA SER A 184 23.49 20.44 -28.62
C SER A 184 22.22 19.74 -29.11
N PRO A 185 22.20 19.27 -30.37
CA PRO A 185 21.11 18.44 -30.90
C PRO A 185 20.76 17.22 -30.05
N ASP A 186 21.75 16.59 -29.40
CA ASP A 186 21.58 15.38 -28.59
C ASP A 186 20.78 15.62 -27.30
N ASP A 187 20.69 16.88 -26.85
CA ASP A 187 19.88 17.26 -25.69
C ASP A 187 18.38 17.18 -25.99
N CYS A 188 18.00 17.21 -27.27
CA CYS A 188 16.62 17.33 -27.71
C CYS A 188 16.04 15.98 -28.12
N TRP A 189 14.78 15.73 -27.74
CA TRP A 189 14.02 14.58 -28.21
C TRP A 189 13.99 14.51 -29.74
N SER A 190 13.75 15.65 -30.38
CA SER A 190 13.72 15.81 -31.83
C SER A 190 15.08 15.65 -32.52
N GLY A 191 16.19 15.70 -31.77
CA GLY A 191 17.53 15.80 -32.35
C GLY A 191 17.82 17.16 -33.00
N VAL A 192 17.05 18.21 -32.69
CA VAL A 192 17.22 19.54 -33.28
C VAL A 192 17.32 20.62 -32.19
N CYS A 193 18.48 21.27 -32.12
CA CYS A 193 18.71 22.43 -31.27
C CYS A 193 18.90 23.67 -32.17
N VAL A 194 17.93 24.59 -32.16
CA VAL A 194 17.92 25.74 -33.08
C VAL A 194 18.83 26.88 -32.61
N ALA A 195 19.18 27.79 -33.53
CA ALA A 195 19.88 29.03 -33.21
C ALA A 195 19.04 29.85 -32.22
N GLY A 196 19.47 29.89 -30.96
CA GLY A 196 18.65 30.31 -29.82
C GLY A 196 18.66 29.33 -28.66
N GLN A 197 19.36 28.19 -28.77
CA GLN A 197 19.55 27.20 -27.71
C GLN A 197 18.22 26.63 -27.21
N ILE A 198 17.30 26.30 -28.14
CA ILE A 198 15.98 25.72 -27.84
C ILE A 198 15.73 24.47 -28.69
N CYS A 199 15.13 23.43 -28.10
CA CYS A 199 14.70 22.23 -28.81
C CYS A 199 13.49 22.51 -29.71
N SER A 200 13.53 22.04 -30.96
CA SER A 200 12.44 22.22 -31.95
C SER A 200 12.03 20.92 -32.61
#